data_AF-A0A7C7QNJ9-F1
#
_entry.id   AF-A0A7C7QNJ9-F1
#
_cell.length_a   1.000
_cell.length_b   1.000
_cell.length_c   1.000
_cell.angle_alpha   90.00
_cell.angle_beta   90.00
_cell.angle_gamma   90.00
#
_symmetry.space_group_name_H-M   'P 1'
#
loop_
_entity.id
_entity.type
_entity.pdbx_description
1 polymer ?
#
loop_
_entity_poly.entity_id
_entity_poly.type
_entity_poly.pdbx_seq_one_letter_code
_entity_poly.pdbx_strand_id
1 'polypeptide(L)'
;MKGQSSAEMLILVGAILIASSSMVYLGRSSNESAVVMQAARDGAENAIAVLDSGYGCSIDIQEVGFYAGMITVTVSVRDPPALGNFDNLVKENIRVSALRYIQSAVGGSFPTTAEPVRTAYYTYDVTVDVLEVTK
;
A
#
# COMPACT_ATOMS: atom_id res chain seq x y z
N MET A 1 -23.32 -29.80 43.88
CA MET A 1 -23.18 -28.91 42.70
C MET A 1 -22.39 -27.66 43.11
N LYS A 2 -21.05 -27.67 43.06
CA LYS A 2 -20.22 -26.47 43.39
C LYS A 2 -19.00 -26.25 42.46
N GLY A 3 -18.85 -27.04 41.38
CA GLY A 3 -17.75 -26.89 40.41
C GLY A 3 -18.15 -26.31 39.06
N GLN A 4 -19.45 -26.22 38.76
CA GLN A 4 -19.95 -25.81 37.44
C GLN A 4 -19.72 -24.32 37.16
N SER A 5 -19.90 -23.46 38.17
CA SER A 5 -19.75 -22.00 38.05
C SER A 5 -18.32 -21.54 37.72
N SER A 6 -17.29 -22.26 38.18
CA SER A 6 -15.89 -21.88 37.92
C SER A 6 -15.43 -22.25 36.51
N ALA A 7 -15.89 -23.40 36.00
CA ALA A 7 -15.60 -23.83 34.63
C ALA A 7 -16.32 -22.96 33.59
N GLU A 8 -17.60 -22.63 33.84
CA GLU A 8 -18.37 -21.73 32.97
C GLU A 8 -17.76 -20.32 32.91
N MET A 9 -17.28 -19.80 34.05
CA MET A 9 -16.63 -18.50 34.12
C MET A 9 -15.27 -18.50 33.38
N LEU A 10 -14.48 -19.58 33.50
CA LEU A 10 -13.23 -19.76 32.74
C LEU A 10 -13.48 -19.80 31.22
N ILE A 11 -14.51 -20.53 30.80
CA ILE A 11 -14.91 -20.60 29.38
C ILE A 11 -15.36 -19.22 28.88
N LEU A 12 -16.14 -18.49 29.67
CA LEU A 12 -16.61 -17.15 29.30
C LEU A 12 -15.45 -16.16 29.18
N VAL A 13 -14.53 -16.14 30.14
CA VAL A 13 -13.35 -15.27 30.11
C VAL A 13 -12.46 -15.61 28.92
N GLY A 14 -12.26 -16.91 28.63
CA GLY A 14 -11.52 -17.36 27.45
C GLY A 14 -12.17 -16.86 26.16
N ALA A 15 -13.49 -16.97 26.03
CA ALA A 15 -14.22 -16.48 24.85
C ALA A 15 -14.08 -14.96 24.66
N ILE A 16 -14.16 -14.17 25.74
CA ILE A 16 -13.98 -12.71 25.71
C ILE A 16 -12.56 -12.33 25.28
N LEU A 17 -11.54 -13.03 25.79
CA LEU A 17 -10.14 -12.78 25.43
C LEU A 17 -9.87 -13.09 23.96
N ILE A 18 -10.41 -14.19 23.44
CA ILE A 18 -10.28 -14.56 22.02
C ILE A 18 -10.97 -13.52 21.15
N ALA A 19 -12.20 -13.11 21.49
CA ALA A 19 -12.95 -12.11 20.73
C ALA A 19 -12.25 -10.74 20.73
N SER A 20 -11.80 -10.27 21.89
CA SER A 20 -11.10 -8.98 22.01
C SER A 20 -9.74 -8.99 21.31
N SER A 21 -8.96 -10.07 21.42
CA SER A 21 -7.69 -10.22 20.70
C SER A 21 -7.90 -10.21 19.19
N SER A 22 -8.95 -10.89 18.70
CA SER A 22 -9.30 -10.92 17.27
C SER A 22 -9.68 -9.53 16.76
N MET A 23 -10.48 -8.78 17.52
CA MET A 23 -10.85 -7.40 17.16
C MET A 23 -9.65 -6.45 17.12
N VAL A 24 -8.74 -6.55 18.11
CA VAL A 24 -7.51 -5.74 18.11
C VAL A 24 -6.61 -6.08 16.93
N TYR A 25 -6.47 -7.38 16.61
CA TYR A 25 -5.69 -7.84 15.47
C TYR A 25 -6.25 -7.30 14.14
N LEU A 26 -7.56 -7.43 13.92
CA LEU A 26 -8.24 -6.92 12.73
C LEU A 26 -8.16 -5.40 12.63
N GLY A 27 -8.36 -4.68 13.73
CA GLY A 27 -8.28 -3.21 13.76
C GLY A 27 -6.88 -2.69 13.42
N ARG A 28 -5.83 -3.34 13.92
CA ARG A 28 -4.45 -2.98 13.57
C ARG A 28 -4.10 -3.28 12.11
N SER A 29 -4.52 -4.44 11.59
CA SER A 29 -4.33 -4.79 10.17
C SER A 29 -5.00 -3.79 9.23
N SER A 30 -6.24 -3.39 9.54
CA SER A 30 -6.97 -2.38 8.75
C SER A 30 -6.26 -1.03 8.78
N ASN A 31 -5.81 -0.57 9.94
CA ASN A 31 -5.10 0.70 10.06
C ASN A 31 -3.76 0.69 9.31
N GLU A 32 -3.00 -0.39 9.40
CA GLU A 32 -1.74 -0.53 8.67
C GLU A 32 -1.98 -0.47 7.16
N SER A 33 -2.95 -1.23 6.64
CA SER A 33 -3.26 -1.21 5.21
C SER A 33 -3.69 0.18 4.71
N ALA A 34 -4.47 0.93 5.48
CA ALA A 34 -4.87 2.29 5.12
C ALA A 34 -3.69 3.27 5.09
N VAL A 35 -2.80 3.20 6.09
CA VAL A 35 -1.57 4.02 6.15
C VAL A 35 -0.65 3.70 4.97
N VAL A 36 -0.48 2.41 4.67
CA VAL A 36 0.36 1.95 3.57
C VAL A 36 -0.20 2.35 2.21
N MET A 37 -1.52 2.23 2.01
CA MET A 37 -2.17 2.71 0.78
C MET A 37 -2.02 4.22 0.58
N GLN A 38 -2.19 5.01 1.66
CA GLN A 38 -1.98 6.46 1.58
C GLN A 38 -0.53 6.78 1.23
N ALA A 39 0.44 6.14 1.89
CA ALA A 39 1.86 6.33 1.60
C ALA A 39 2.21 5.94 0.14
N ALA A 40 1.63 4.86 -0.37
CA ALA A 40 1.81 4.45 -1.76
C ALA A 40 1.27 5.51 -2.74
N ARG A 41 0.10 6.07 -2.45
CA ARG A 41 -0.48 7.17 -3.23
C ARG A 41 0.41 8.42 -3.18
N ASP A 42 0.84 8.85 -2.00
CA ASP A 42 1.71 10.02 -1.84
C ASP A 42 3.03 9.85 -2.61
N GLY A 43 3.61 8.64 -2.55
CA GLY A 43 4.81 8.30 -3.31
C GLY A 43 4.58 8.30 -4.82
N ALA A 44 3.44 7.79 -5.28
CA ALA A 44 3.04 7.83 -6.69
C ALA A 44 2.83 9.27 -7.19
N GLU A 45 2.11 10.11 -6.43
CA GLU A 45 1.90 11.52 -6.74
C GLU A 45 3.23 12.30 -6.79
N ASN A 46 4.16 11.99 -5.89
CA ASN A 46 5.50 12.58 -5.92
C ASN A 46 6.27 12.21 -7.20
N ALA A 47 6.24 10.94 -7.61
CA ALA A 47 6.88 10.49 -8.84
C ALA A 47 6.24 11.13 -10.08
N ILE A 48 4.91 11.20 -10.13
CA ILE A 48 4.16 11.86 -11.19
C ILE A 48 4.58 13.32 -11.33
N ALA A 49 4.65 14.08 -10.24
CA ALA A 49 5.05 15.48 -10.28
C ALA A 49 6.46 15.67 -10.88
N VAL A 50 7.39 14.75 -10.57
CA VAL A 50 8.75 14.76 -11.14
C VAL A 50 8.74 14.41 -12.62
N LEU A 51 7.93 13.44 -13.04
CA LEU A 51 7.82 13.02 -14.44
C LEU A 51 7.14 14.09 -15.31
N ASP A 52 6.02 14.64 -14.84
CA ASP A 52 5.28 15.69 -15.53
C ASP A 52 6.14 16.94 -15.74
N SER A 53 6.87 17.36 -14.71
CA SER A 53 7.80 18.50 -14.83
C SER A 53 9.04 18.18 -15.68
N GLY A 54 9.53 16.94 -15.67
CA GLY A 54 10.73 16.53 -16.40
C GLY A 54 10.49 16.29 -17.89
N TYR A 55 9.32 15.78 -18.27
CA TYR A 55 9.02 15.36 -19.64
C TYR A 55 7.88 16.15 -20.31
N GLY A 56 7.19 17.03 -19.57
CA GLY A 56 6.09 17.83 -20.11
C GLY A 56 4.84 17.01 -20.47
N CYS A 57 4.70 15.81 -19.90
CA CYS A 57 3.52 14.98 -20.01
C CYS A 57 2.52 15.31 -18.88
N SER A 58 1.34 14.70 -18.95
CA SER A 58 0.37 14.72 -17.84
C SER A 58 0.04 13.28 -17.46
N ILE A 59 0.36 12.91 -16.22
CA ILE A 59 0.09 11.59 -15.65
C ILE A 59 -0.92 11.75 -14.52
N ASP A 60 -2.01 10.99 -14.57
CA ASP A 60 -3.07 11.04 -13.56
C ASP A 60 -3.28 9.64 -12.93
N ILE A 61 -3.45 9.60 -11.61
CA ILE A 61 -3.82 8.36 -10.90
C ILE A 61 -5.31 8.12 -11.07
N GLN A 62 -5.66 6.99 -11.70
CA GLN A 62 -7.04 6.57 -11.88
C GLN A 62 -7.54 5.78 -10.67
N GLU A 63 -6.71 4.85 -10.20
CA GLU A 63 -7.08 3.95 -9.10
C GLU A 63 -5.84 3.55 -8.31
N VAL A 64 -6.03 3.36 -7.00
CA VAL A 64 -5.05 2.70 -6.13
C VAL A 64 -5.78 1.55 -5.43
N GLY A 65 -5.50 0.34 -5.87
CA GLY A 65 -6.07 -0.89 -5.33
C GLY A 65 -5.14 -1.56 -4.34
N PHE A 66 -5.72 -2.37 -3.44
CA PHE A 66 -4.95 -3.21 -2.52
C PHE A 66 -5.54 -4.62 -2.48
N TYR A 67 -4.69 -5.62 -2.69
CA TYR A 67 -5.06 -7.02 -2.56
C TYR A 67 -3.91 -7.83 -1.95
N ALA A 68 -4.13 -8.36 -0.75
CA ALA A 68 -3.24 -9.32 -0.08
C ALA A 68 -1.75 -8.89 0.00
N GLY A 69 -1.47 -7.61 0.24
CA GLY A 69 -0.10 -7.07 0.27
C GLY A 69 0.34 -6.41 -1.04
N MET A 70 -0.31 -6.72 -2.16
CA MET A 70 -0.01 -6.07 -3.43
C MET A 70 -0.83 -4.80 -3.60
N ILE A 71 -0.16 -3.68 -3.82
CA ILE A 71 -0.78 -2.40 -4.16
C ILE A 71 -0.68 -2.22 -5.67
N THR A 72 -1.82 -2.02 -6.33
CA THR A 72 -1.88 -1.74 -7.75
C THR A 72 -2.18 -0.26 -7.96
N VAL A 73 -1.27 0.47 -8.60
CA VAL A 73 -1.48 1.86 -8.97
C VAL A 73 -1.77 1.91 -10.46
N THR A 74 -2.99 2.28 -10.83
CA THR A 74 -3.40 2.47 -12.22
C THR A 74 -3.25 3.93 -12.58
N VAL A 75 -2.45 4.22 -13.59
CA VAL A 75 -2.21 5.59 -14.08
C VAL A 75 -2.59 5.74 -15.54
N SER A 76 -3.07 6.92 -15.89
CA SER A 76 -3.25 7.32 -17.29
C SER A 76 -2.19 8.31 -17.70
N VAL A 77 -1.59 8.12 -18.87
CA VAL A 77 -0.59 9.03 -19.42
C VAL A 77 -1.17 9.77 -20.63
N ARG A 78 -1.02 11.09 -20.63
CA ARG A 78 -1.37 12.00 -21.73
C ARG A 78 -0.13 12.71 -22.24
N ASP A 79 -0.10 12.92 -23.56
CA ASP A 79 1.00 13.56 -24.28
C ASP A 79 2.38 12.92 -23.94
N PRO A 80 2.53 11.58 -24.04
CA PRO A 80 3.80 10.94 -23.73
C PRO A 80 4.90 11.43 -24.70
N PRO A 81 6.14 11.61 -24.22
CA PRO A 81 7.27 11.89 -25.10
C PRO A 81 7.51 10.72 -26.06
N ALA A 82 8.13 10.99 -27.21
CA ALA A 82 8.51 9.97 -28.20
C ALA A 82 9.71 9.10 -27.74
N LEU A 83 9.59 8.51 -26.56
CA LEU A 83 10.53 7.58 -25.95
C LEU A 83 9.93 6.18 -26.01
N GLY A 84 10.57 5.26 -26.71
CA GLY A 84 10.05 3.89 -26.93
C GLY A 84 9.89 3.01 -25.68
N ASN A 85 10.11 3.55 -24.47
CA ASN A 85 9.98 2.86 -23.18
C ASN A 85 9.44 3.79 -22.08
N PHE A 86 8.68 4.84 -22.44
CA PHE A 86 8.16 5.79 -21.47
C PHE A 86 7.31 5.10 -20.39
N ASP A 87 6.48 4.13 -20.76
CA ASP A 87 5.66 3.38 -19.80
C ASP A 87 6.50 2.65 -18.75
N ASN A 88 7.62 2.04 -19.13
CA ASN A 88 8.51 1.36 -18.19
C ASN A 88 9.16 2.34 -17.23
N LEU A 89 9.51 3.53 -17.73
CA LEU A 89 10.05 4.62 -16.92
C LEU A 89 9.01 5.14 -15.92
N VAL A 90 7.76 5.31 -16.35
CA VAL A 90 6.65 5.69 -15.46
C VAL A 90 6.42 4.61 -14.39
N LYS A 91 6.30 3.34 -14.80
CA LYS A 91 6.09 2.20 -13.90
C LYS A 91 7.17 2.13 -12.83
N GLU A 92 8.44 2.19 -13.23
CA GLU A 92 9.55 2.04 -12.29
C GLU A 92 9.65 3.24 -11.33
N ASN A 93 9.51 4.47 -11.83
CA ASN A 93 9.57 5.65 -10.96
C ASN A 93 8.44 5.67 -9.93
N ILE A 94 7.21 5.36 -10.35
CA ILE A 94 6.06 5.28 -9.46
C ILE A 94 6.25 4.14 -8.45
N ARG A 95 6.65 2.95 -8.90
CA ARG A 95 6.90 1.79 -8.03
C ARG A 95 7.95 2.10 -6.97
N VAL A 96 9.11 2.62 -7.39
CA VAL A 96 10.23 2.96 -6.50
C VAL A 96 9.80 4.00 -5.49
N SER A 97 9.18 5.10 -5.94
CA SER A 97 8.75 6.17 -5.05
C SER A 97 7.70 5.69 -4.05
N ALA A 98 6.69 4.96 -4.50
CA ALA A 98 5.66 4.37 -3.64
C ALA A 98 6.28 3.46 -2.56
N LEU A 99 7.18 2.54 -2.93
CA LEU A 99 7.86 1.66 -1.96
C LEU A 99 8.67 2.43 -0.92
N ARG A 100 9.36 3.51 -1.32
CA ARG A 100 10.13 4.34 -0.37
C ARG A 100 9.22 5.04 0.64
N TYR A 101 8.06 5.54 0.19
CA TYR A 101 7.07 6.15 1.08
C TYR A 101 6.42 5.12 2.01
N ILE A 102 6.08 3.94 1.51
CA ILE A 102 5.58 2.83 2.34
C ILE A 102 6.60 2.46 3.41
N GLN A 103 7.86 2.31 3.05
CA GLN A 103 8.92 1.98 4.00
C GLN A 103 9.10 3.10 5.04
N SER A 104 8.98 4.37 4.64
CA SER A 104 9.00 5.48 5.58
C SER A 104 7.79 5.49 6.51
N ALA A 105 6.60 5.14 6.03
CA ALA A 105 5.39 5.08 6.84
C ALA A 105 5.42 3.94 7.87
N VAL A 106 6.01 2.80 7.49
CA VAL A 106 6.11 1.61 8.35
C VAL A 106 7.32 1.70 9.30
N GLY A 107 8.49 2.08 8.77
CA GLY A 107 9.77 2.04 9.48
C GLY A 107 10.26 3.39 10.00
N GLY A 108 9.58 4.49 9.67
CA GLY A 108 9.90 5.84 10.15
C GLY A 108 11.12 6.51 9.50
N SER A 109 11.70 5.92 8.45
CA SER A 109 12.85 6.50 7.73
C SER A 109 12.75 6.28 6.23
N PHE A 110 13.21 7.25 5.45
CA PHE A 110 13.25 7.14 3.99
C PHE A 110 14.46 6.31 3.56
N PRO A 111 14.24 5.18 2.87
CA PRO A 111 15.30 4.32 2.40
C PRO A 111 15.97 4.87 1.14
N THR A 112 17.17 4.36 0.85
CA THR A 112 17.89 4.57 -0.42
C THR A 112 17.50 3.55 -1.49
N THR A 113 16.96 2.40 -1.10
CA THR A 113 16.50 1.32 -1.98
C THR A 113 14.98 1.19 -1.93
N ALA A 114 14.40 0.64 -3.00
CA ALA A 114 12.99 0.31 -3.06
C ALA A 114 12.84 -1.22 -3.06
N GLU A 115 12.51 -1.77 -1.89
CA GLU A 115 12.29 -3.20 -1.69
C GLU A 115 10.90 -3.44 -1.11
N PRO A 116 10.30 -4.63 -1.34
CA PRO A 116 9.05 -4.99 -0.69
C PRO A 116 9.13 -4.88 0.84
N VAL A 117 8.12 -4.26 1.45
CA VAL A 117 8.12 -3.92 2.88
C VAL A 117 7.37 -4.99 3.65
N ARG A 118 8.09 -5.76 4.47
CA ARG A 118 7.48 -6.81 5.30
C ARG A 118 7.03 -6.27 6.66
N THR A 119 5.77 -6.55 7.00
CA THR A 119 5.17 -6.26 8.32
C THR A 119 4.72 -7.53 9.02
N ALA A 120 4.02 -7.39 10.14
CA ALA A 120 3.39 -8.50 10.85
C ALA A 120 2.19 -9.09 10.09
N TYR A 121 1.61 -8.36 9.12
CA TYR A 121 0.38 -8.75 8.43
C TYR A 121 0.63 -9.13 6.98
N TYR A 122 1.42 -8.35 6.24
CA TYR A 122 1.67 -8.55 4.81
C TYR A 122 3.13 -8.29 4.43
N THR A 123 3.48 -8.70 3.22
CA THR A 123 4.64 -8.16 2.52
C THR A 123 4.11 -7.24 1.44
N TYR A 124 4.33 -5.94 1.61
CA TYR A 124 3.83 -4.92 0.72
C TYR A 124 4.74 -4.77 -0.49
N ASP A 125 4.16 -4.90 -1.68
CA ASP A 125 4.83 -4.58 -2.95
C ASP A 125 3.90 -3.73 -3.82
N VAL A 126 4.48 -3.09 -4.83
CA VAL A 126 3.76 -2.17 -5.71
C VAL A 126 3.89 -2.62 -7.16
N THR A 127 2.74 -2.72 -7.82
CA THR A 127 2.60 -2.93 -9.26
C THR A 127 1.96 -1.70 -9.87
N VAL A 128 2.41 -1.30 -11.07
CA VAL A 128 1.91 -0.12 -11.75
C VAL A 128 1.39 -0.50 -13.12
N ASP A 129 0.12 -0.18 -13.36
CA ASP A 129 -0.55 -0.37 -14.64
C ASP A 129 -0.67 0.99 -15.33
N VAL A 130 -0.16 1.06 -16.56
CA VAL A 130 -0.16 2.28 -17.37
C VAL A 130 -1.20 2.12 -18.48
N LEU A 131 -2.13 3.06 -18.53
CA LEU A 131 -3.12 3.19 -19.58
C LEU A 131 -2.73 4.37 -20.47
N GLU A 132 -2.42 4.11 -21.73
CA GLU A 132 -2.26 5.19 -22.71
C GLU A 132 -3.63 5.79 -23.01
N VAL A 133 -3.78 7.10 -22.80
CA VAL A 133 -4.97 7.84 -23.24
C VAL A 133 -4.59 8.60 -24.50
N THR A 134 -4.77 7.94 -25.65
CA THR A 134 -4.67 8.60 -26.95
C THR A 134 -5.93 9.43 -27.19
N LYS A 135 -5.75 10.69 -27.60
CA LYS A 135 -6.85 11.59 -27.98
C LYS A 135 -7.47 11.19 -29.31
#